data_AF-F6DEV3-F1
#
_entry.id   AF-F6DEV3-F1
#
_cell.length_a   1.000
_cell.length_b   1.000
_cell.length_c   1.000
_cell.angle_alpha   90.00
_cell.angle_beta   90.00
_cell.angle_gamma   90.00
#
_symmetry.space_group_name_H-M   'P 1'
#
loop_
_entity.id
_entity.type
_entity.pdbx_description
1 polymer ?
#
loop_
_entity_poly.entity_id
_entity_poly.type
_entity_poly.pdbx_seq_one_letter_code
_entity_poly.pdbx_strand_id
1 'polypeptide(L)'
;MPYPFKLPELGYPYEALEPHIDARTMEIHHQKHHGAYVNNLNAALEKYPYLHGVEVEVLLRHLAALPQDIQTAVRDNGGGHLNHSLFWRLLTPGGAKEPVGELKKAIDEQFGGFQALKEKLTQAAMGRFGSGWAWLVKDPFGKLHVLSTPNQDNPVMEGFTPIVGIDVWEHAYYLKYQNRRADYLQAIWNVLNWDVAEEFFKKA
;
A
#
# COMPACT_ATOMS: atom_id res chain seq x y z
N MET A 1 -9.20 -1.08 11.40
CA MET A 1 -8.90 -1.56 12.75
C MET A 1 -9.02 -0.37 13.69
N PRO A 2 -9.63 -0.48 14.87
CA PRO A 2 -9.72 0.63 15.82
C PRO A 2 -8.49 0.69 16.72
N TYR A 3 -8.35 1.79 17.47
CA TYR A 3 -7.27 2.00 18.44
C TYR A 3 -7.34 0.99 19.61
N PRO A 4 -6.21 0.57 20.20
CA PRO A 4 -4.86 0.84 19.72
C PRO A 4 -4.57 0.04 18.45
N PHE A 5 -4.01 0.71 17.45
CA PHE A 5 -3.56 0.08 16.22
C PHE A 5 -2.41 -0.88 16.53
N LYS A 6 -2.34 -1.97 15.77
CA LYS A 6 -1.31 -2.99 15.92
C LYS A 6 -0.54 -3.13 14.62
N LEU A 7 0.76 -3.39 14.74
CA LEU A 7 1.55 -3.87 13.61
C LEU A 7 0.97 -5.24 13.21
N PRO A 8 0.42 -5.40 11.99
CA PRO A 8 -0.12 -6.68 11.55
C PRO A 8 1.01 -7.72 11.50
N GLU A 9 0.70 -8.96 11.82
CA GLU A 9 1.64 -10.06 11.59
C GLU A 9 1.84 -10.25 10.09
N LEU A 10 3.10 -10.47 9.66
CA LEU A 10 3.43 -10.62 8.23
C LEU A 10 2.76 -11.87 7.63
N GLY A 11 2.62 -12.93 8.42
CA GLY A 11 1.97 -14.18 8.00
C GLY A 11 2.85 -15.09 7.12
N TYR A 12 4.10 -14.71 6.88
CA TYR A 12 5.12 -15.50 6.17
C TYR A 12 6.53 -15.13 6.63
N PRO A 13 7.55 -16.00 6.44
CA PRO A 13 8.94 -15.70 6.79
C PRO A 13 9.49 -14.49 6.03
N TYR A 14 10.47 -13.78 6.60
CA TYR A 14 11.06 -12.59 5.99
C TYR A 14 11.77 -12.87 4.66
N GLU A 15 12.33 -14.07 4.51
CA GLU A 15 13.01 -14.56 3.32
C GLU A 15 12.07 -15.09 2.22
N ALA A 16 10.75 -15.13 2.47
CA ALA A 16 9.80 -15.78 1.56
C ALA A 16 9.66 -15.10 0.19
N LEU A 17 10.18 -13.89 0.03
CA LEU A 17 10.14 -13.10 -1.21
C LEU A 17 11.48 -13.06 -1.95
N GLU A 18 12.49 -13.77 -1.46
CA GLU A 18 13.73 -13.96 -2.20
C GLU A 18 13.46 -14.75 -3.50
N PRO A 19 14.16 -14.44 -4.61
CA PRO A 19 15.27 -13.50 -4.73
C PRO A 19 14.82 -12.07 -5.10
N HIS A 20 13.54 -11.71 -4.96
CA HIS A 20 12.97 -10.45 -5.46
C HIS A 20 12.97 -9.32 -4.42
N ILE A 21 12.75 -9.63 -3.15
CA ILE A 21 12.95 -8.68 -2.04
C ILE A 21 13.78 -9.40 -0.98
N ASP A 22 14.87 -8.78 -0.54
CA ASP A 22 15.75 -9.42 0.42
C ASP A 22 15.16 -9.47 1.83
N ALA A 23 15.50 -10.54 2.58
CA ALA A 23 14.97 -10.76 3.93
C ALA A 23 15.26 -9.60 4.88
N ARG A 24 16.41 -8.92 4.71
CA ARG A 24 16.81 -7.81 5.57
C ARG A 24 15.95 -6.57 5.32
N THR A 25 15.64 -6.27 4.06
CA THR A 25 14.64 -5.26 3.69
C THR A 25 13.29 -5.60 4.31
N MET A 26 12.80 -6.84 4.17
CA MET A 26 11.50 -7.24 4.72
C MET A 26 11.43 -7.06 6.25
N GLU A 27 12.49 -7.46 6.98
CA GLU A 27 12.57 -7.28 8.43
C GLU A 27 12.52 -5.79 8.83
N ILE A 28 13.35 -4.96 8.22
CA ILE A 28 13.44 -3.52 8.55
C ILE A 28 12.15 -2.79 8.15
N HIS A 29 11.64 -3.05 6.95
CA HIS A 29 10.46 -2.40 6.39
C HIS A 29 9.21 -2.74 7.23
N HIS A 30 9.06 -3.99 7.67
CA HIS A 30 7.98 -4.40 8.56
C HIS A 30 8.18 -3.91 10.00
N GLN A 31 9.27 -4.33 10.67
CA GLN A 31 9.42 -4.12 12.12
C GLN A 31 9.79 -2.68 12.49
N LYS A 32 10.53 -1.98 11.63
CA LYS A 32 10.99 -0.61 11.92
C LYS A 32 10.09 0.43 11.26
N HIS A 33 9.96 0.42 9.93
CA HIS A 33 9.18 1.45 9.24
C HIS A 33 7.69 1.36 9.56
N HIS A 34 7.05 0.20 9.32
CA HIS A 34 5.63 0.04 9.64
C HIS A 34 5.37 0.13 11.16
N GLY A 35 6.22 -0.49 11.99
CA GLY A 35 6.14 -0.37 13.44
C GLY A 35 6.18 1.07 13.96
N ALA A 36 7.03 1.94 13.38
CA ALA A 36 7.08 3.36 13.74
C ALA A 36 5.79 4.10 13.40
N TYR A 37 5.19 3.86 12.22
CA TYR A 37 3.91 4.46 11.86
C TYR A 37 2.80 4.07 12.85
N VAL A 38 2.72 2.79 13.24
CA VAL A 38 1.74 2.34 14.23
C VAL A 38 1.93 3.03 15.58
N ASN A 39 3.17 3.09 16.08
CA ASN A 39 3.48 3.72 17.37
C ASN A 39 3.13 5.21 17.36
N ASN A 40 3.52 5.93 16.32
CA ASN A 40 3.28 7.36 16.21
C ASN A 40 1.79 7.69 16.02
N LEU A 41 1.05 6.86 15.26
CA LEU A 41 -0.41 7.00 15.12
C LEU A 41 -1.11 6.82 16.47
N ASN A 42 -0.74 5.79 17.23
CA ASN A 42 -1.28 5.57 18.57
C ASN A 42 -0.96 6.75 19.51
N ALA A 43 0.27 7.27 19.48
CA ALA A 43 0.66 8.42 20.29
C ALA A 43 -0.14 9.69 19.93
N ALA A 44 -0.42 9.93 18.65
CA ALA A 44 -1.22 11.06 18.21
C ALA A 44 -2.68 10.98 18.73
N LEU A 45 -3.23 9.77 18.81
CA LEU A 45 -4.64 9.54 19.19
C LEU A 45 -4.85 9.36 20.69
N GLU A 46 -3.80 9.20 21.49
CA GLU A 46 -3.88 8.92 22.93
C GLU A 46 -4.76 9.94 23.67
N LYS A 47 -4.59 11.23 23.38
CA LYS A 47 -5.35 12.32 24.01
C LYS A 47 -6.77 12.53 23.46
N TYR A 48 -7.22 11.71 22.50
CA TYR A 48 -8.57 11.81 21.91
C TYR A 48 -9.34 10.48 22.00
N PRO A 49 -9.82 10.08 23.19
CA PRO A 49 -10.54 8.82 23.39
C PRO A 49 -11.76 8.62 22.49
N TYR A 50 -12.44 9.70 22.10
CA TYR A 50 -13.60 9.64 21.20
C TYR A 50 -13.23 9.20 19.77
N LEU A 51 -11.95 9.26 19.39
CA LEU A 51 -11.45 8.75 18.11
C LEU A 51 -11.02 7.27 18.18
N HIS A 52 -10.96 6.66 19.37
CA HIS A 52 -10.40 5.31 19.51
C HIS A 52 -11.23 4.21 18.82
N GLY A 53 -12.53 4.41 18.66
CA GLY A 53 -13.41 3.52 17.90
C GLY A 53 -13.42 3.76 16.39
N VAL A 54 -12.66 4.74 15.89
CA VAL A 54 -12.68 5.14 14.48
C VAL A 54 -11.58 4.41 13.71
N GLU A 55 -11.97 3.77 12.61
CA GLU A 55 -11.06 3.07 11.71
C GLU A 55 -10.08 4.04 11.03
N VAL A 56 -8.82 3.62 10.82
CA VAL A 56 -7.79 4.47 10.17
C VAL A 56 -8.23 5.03 8.81
N GLU A 57 -8.95 4.24 8.01
CA GLU A 57 -9.48 4.69 6.72
C GLU A 57 -10.46 5.86 6.87
N VAL A 58 -11.30 5.84 7.91
CA VAL A 58 -12.26 6.90 8.22
C VAL A 58 -11.53 8.14 8.71
N LEU A 59 -10.50 7.98 9.56
CA LEU A 59 -9.65 9.08 9.99
C LEU A 59 -8.99 9.79 8.80
N LEU A 60 -8.48 9.04 7.82
CA LEU A 60 -7.84 9.57 6.62
C LEU A 60 -8.83 10.26 5.67
N ARG A 61 -10.05 9.74 5.52
CA ARG A 61 -11.11 10.38 4.73
C ARG A 61 -11.59 11.70 5.33
N HIS A 62 -11.44 11.88 6.65
CA HIS A 62 -11.98 13.02 7.38
C HIS A 62 -10.90 13.82 8.13
N LEU A 63 -9.68 13.91 7.59
CA LEU A 63 -8.56 14.62 8.22
C LEU A 63 -8.91 16.04 8.68
N ALA A 64 -9.64 16.80 7.85
CA ALA A 64 -10.01 18.18 8.18
C ALA A 64 -10.98 18.30 9.37
N ALA A 65 -11.69 17.22 9.71
CA ALA A 65 -12.57 17.15 10.87
C ALA A 65 -11.84 16.74 12.17
N LEU A 66 -10.58 16.30 12.07
CA LEU A 66 -9.76 15.98 13.23
C LEU A 66 -9.24 17.27 13.90
N PRO A 67 -8.93 17.23 15.20
CA PRO A 67 -8.20 18.31 15.88
C PRO A 67 -6.95 18.71 15.10
N GLN A 68 -6.79 20.02 14.89
CA GLN A 68 -5.77 20.59 14.01
C GLN A 68 -4.35 20.09 14.33
N ASP A 69 -4.05 19.91 15.61
CA ASP A 69 -2.74 19.54 16.12
C ASP A 69 -2.36 18.07 15.90
N ILE A 70 -3.28 17.23 15.40
CA ILE A 70 -2.98 15.84 15.01
C ILE A 70 -3.21 15.52 13.53
N GLN A 71 -3.75 16.46 12.75
CA GLN A 71 -4.09 16.20 11.34
C GLN A 71 -2.89 15.66 10.55
N THR A 72 -1.73 16.31 10.66
CA THR A 72 -0.50 15.87 9.97
C THR A 72 -0.01 14.52 10.50
N ALA A 73 0.00 14.32 11.82
CA ALA A 73 0.44 13.06 12.41
C ALA A 73 -0.45 11.88 11.99
N VAL A 74 -1.77 12.07 11.92
CA VAL A 74 -2.72 11.06 11.45
C VAL A 74 -2.59 10.84 9.95
N ARG A 75 -2.40 11.90 9.14
CA ARG A 75 -2.12 11.77 7.69
C ARG A 75 -0.89 10.89 7.44
N ASP A 76 0.25 11.26 8.03
CA ASP A 76 1.52 10.62 7.73
C ASP A 76 1.61 9.21 8.31
N ASN A 77 1.20 9.03 9.58
CA ASN A 77 1.34 7.74 10.27
C ASN A 77 0.13 6.82 10.04
N GLY A 78 -1.08 7.38 9.92
CA GLY A 78 -2.26 6.63 9.49
C GLY A 78 -2.15 6.17 8.05
N GLY A 79 -1.68 7.05 7.16
CA GLY A 79 -1.35 6.69 5.79
C GLY A 79 -0.28 5.61 5.74
N GLY A 80 0.82 5.78 6.49
CA GLY A 80 1.88 4.78 6.60
C GLY A 80 1.37 3.43 7.07
N HIS A 81 0.55 3.38 8.13
CA HIS A 81 -0.04 2.14 8.61
C HIS A 81 -0.95 1.47 7.57
N LEU A 82 -1.84 2.24 6.93
CA LEU A 82 -2.78 1.69 5.94
C LEU A 82 -2.06 1.19 4.68
N ASN A 83 -1.10 1.96 4.16
CA ASN A 83 -0.32 1.61 2.97
C ASN A 83 0.43 0.28 3.18
N HIS A 84 1.17 0.15 4.29
CA HIS A 84 1.96 -1.04 4.57
C HIS A 84 1.09 -2.25 4.91
N SER A 85 -0.02 -2.07 5.63
CA SER A 85 -0.95 -3.17 5.93
C SER A 85 -1.53 -3.80 4.66
N LEU A 86 -1.83 -3.00 3.64
CA LEU A 86 -2.24 -3.49 2.33
C LEU A 86 -1.07 -4.15 1.58
N PHE A 87 0.12 -3.53 1.59
CA PHE A 87 1.31 -4.03 0.91
C PHE A 87 1.71 -5.44 1.37
N TRP A 88 1.74 -5.69 2.68
CA TRP A 88 2.10 -7.00 3.21
C TRP A 88 1.14 -8.11 2.76
N ARG A 89 -0.16 -7.82 2.69
CA ARG A 89 -1.14 -8.78 2.19
C ARG A 89 -0.93 -9.08 0.71
N LEU A 90 -0.67 -8.06 -0.11
CA LEU A 90 -0.38 -8.22 -1.55
C LEU A 90 0.89 -9.02 -1.82
N LEU A 91 1.81 -9.10 -0.87
CA LEU A 91 3.05 -9.86 -0.99
C LEU A 91 2.96 -11.26 -0.39
N THR A 92 1.78 -11.73 0.03
CA THR A 92 1.61 -13.09 0.56
C THR A 92 2.12 -14.13 -0.45
N PRO A 93 3.13 -14.96 -0.09
CA PRO A 93 3.70 -15.93 -1.01
C PRO A 93 2.66 -16.92 -1.56
N GLY A 94 2.91 -17.38 -2.79
CA GLY A 94 1.96 -18.20 -3.53
C GLY A 94 0.93 -17.36 -4.29
N GLY A 95 -0.24 -17.93 -4.48
CA GLY A 95 -1.35 -17.34 -5.24
C GLY A 95 -1.08 -17.15 -6.73
N ALA A 96 -2.06 -16.56 -7.41
CA ALA A 96 -1.99 -16.24 -8.83
C ALA A 96 -0.92 -15.17 -9.13
N LYS A 97 -0.21 -15.36 -10.25
CA LYS A 97 0.86 -14.46 -10.75
C LYS A 97 0.36 -13.43 -11.77
N GLU A 98 -0.89 -13.57 -12.18
CA GLU A 98 -1.60 -12.62 -13.05
C GLU A 98 -3.01 -12.39 -12.49
N PRO A 99 -3.68 -11.28 -12.86
CA PRO A 99 -5.03 -10.99 -12.40
C PRO A 99 -5.99 -12.15 -12.63
N VAL A 100 -6.87 -12.40 -11.67
CA VAL A 100 -7.90 -13.45 -11.72
C VAL A 100 -9.30 -12.85 -11.56
N GLY A 101 -10.32 -13.68 -11.79
CA GLY A 101 -11.70 -13.36 -11.42
C GLY A 101 -12.27 -12.10 -12.08
N GLU A 102 -12.98 -11.30 -11.29
CA GLU A 102 -13.65 -10.08 -11.75
C GLU A 102 -12.66 -8.94 -11.99
N LEU A 103 -11.60 -8.86 -11.18
CA LEU A 103 -10.49 -7.93 -11.38
C LEU A 103 -9.84 -8.14 -12.74
N LYS A 104 -9.59 -9.40 -13.15
CA LYS A 104 -9.04 -9.68 -14.49
C LYS A 104 -9.93 -9.11 -15.59
N LYS A 105 -11.24 -9.36 -15.52
CA LYS A 105 -12.19 -8.87 -16.53
C LYS A 105 -12.20 -7.34 -16.59
N ALA A 106 -12.24 -6.68 -15.43
CA ALA A 106 -12.18 -5.23 -15.35
C ALA A 106 -10.86 -4.67 -15.93
N ILE A 107 -9.73 -5.35 -15.70
CA ILE A 107 -8.43 -4.97 -16.26
C ILE A 107 -8.40 -5.15 -17.78
N ASP A 108 -8.90 -6.28 -18.28
CA ASP A 108 -8.97 -6.57 -19.71
C ASP A 108 -9.83 -5.53 -20.43
N GLU A 109 -10.99 -5.17 -19.87
CA GLU A 109 -11.92 -4.18 -20.43
C GLU A 109 -11.38 -2.74 -20.39
N GLN A 110 -10.74 -2.33 -19.29
CA GLN A 110 -10.41 -0.91 -19.07
C GLN A 110 -8.98 -0.54 -19.47
N PHE A 111 -8.04 -1.48 -19.40
CA PHE A 111 -6.65 -1.25 -19.77
C PHE A 111 -6.23 -1.94 -21.07
N GLY A 112 -7.05 -2.87 -21.60
CA GLY A 112 -6.67 -3.71 -22.74
C GLY A 112 -5.80 -4.90 -22.35
N GLY A 113 -5.83 -5.30 -21.06
CA GLY A 113 -5.17 -6.49 -20.55
C GLY A 113 -4.07 -6.23 -19.52
N PHE A 114 -3.62 -7.32 -18.90
CA PHE A 114 -2.66 -7.28 -17.79
C PHE A 114 -1.33 -6.58 -18.17
N GLN A 115 -0.81 -6.83 -19.36
CA GLN A 115 0.45 -6.22 -19.81
C GLN A 115 0.34 -4.68 -19.89
N ALA A 116 -0.78 -4.15 -20.40
CA ALA A 116 -1.01 -2.71 -20.49
C ALA A 116 -1.18 -2.06 -19.11
N LEU A 117 -1.84 -2.75 -18.17
CA LEU A 117 -1.88 -2.32 -16.76
C LEU A 117 -0.46 -2.30 -16.16
N LYS A 118 0.31 -3.37 -16.36
CA LYS A 118 1.67 -3.52 -15.83
C LYS A 118 2.58 -2.38 -16.29
N GLU A 119 2.50 -2.01 -17.56
CA GLU A 119 3.23 -0.87 -18.12
C GLU A 119 2.80 0.46 -17.49
N LYS A 120 1.50 0.75 -17.43
CA LYS A 120 0.97 1.98 -16.83
C LYS A 120 1.35 2.13 -15.36
N LEU A 121 1.17 1.08 -14.56
CA LEU A 121 1.50 1.11 -13.13
C LEU A 121 3.02 1.23 -12.90
N THR A 122 3.83 0.55 -13.71
CA THR A 122 5.29 0.68 -13.66
C THR A 122 5.74 2.10 -14.02
N GLN A 123 5.11 2.73 -15.03
CA GLN A 123 5.39 4.12 -15.40
C GLN A 123 5.01 5.08 -14.26
N ALA A 124 3.87 4.89 -13.60
CA ALA A 124 3.48 5.68 -12.44
C ALA A 124 4.48 5.54 -11.27
N ALA A 125 4.95 4.32 -11.00
CA ALA A 125 5.94 4.02 -9.97
C ALA A 125 7.32 4.62 -10.28
N MET A 126 7.74 4.55 -11.55
CA MET A 126 8.99 5.15 -12.01
C MET A 126 8.93 6.67 -11.95
N GLY A 127 7.82 7.27 -12.40
CA GLY A 127 7.64 8.71 -12.49
C GLY A 127 7.41 9.43 -11.16
N ARG A 128 7.14 8.68 -10.06
CA ARG A 128 7.00 9.25 -8.72
C ARG A 128 8.35 9.79 -8.23
N PHE A 129 8.56 11.09 -8.37
CA PHE A 129 9.76 11.75 -7.85
C PHE A 129 9.76 11.79 -6.32
N GLY A 130 10.92 11.48 -5.72
CA GLY A 130 11.07 11.34 -4.27
C GLY A 130 10.36 10.11 -3.71
N SER A 131 9.92 10.22 -2.47
CA SER A 131 9.20 9.17 -1.75
C SER A 131 7.72 9.11 -2.13
N GLY A 132 7.17 7.90 -2.19
CA GLY A 132 5.74 7.72 -2.44
C GLY A 132 5.36 6.31 -2.86
N TRP A 133 4.18 6.21 -3.45
CA TRP A 133 3.55 4.95 -3.84
C TRP A 133 2.91 5.08 -5.22
N ALA A 134 2.82 3.95 -5.93
CA ALA A 134 2.00 3.82 -7.13
C ALA A 134 0.86 2.84 -6.88
N TRP A 135 -0.31 3.13 -7.45
CA TRP A 135 -1.55 2.46 -7.09
C TRP A 135 -2.37 2.04 -8.31
N LEU A 136 -2.95 0.85 -8.24
CA LEU A 136 -4.19 0.52 -8.91
C LEU A 136 -5.33 0.73 -7.91
N VAL A 137 -6.29 1.57 -8.28
CA VAL A 137 -7.42 1.93 -7.40
C VAL A 137 -8.74 1.75 -8.13
N LYS A 138 -9.83 1.61 -7.36
CA LYS A 138 -11.21 1.66 -7.84
C LYS A 138 -11.87 2.96 -7.40
N ASP A 139 -12.56 3.63 -8.30
CA ASP A 139 -13.37 4.79 -7.96
C ASP A 139 -14.76 4.38 -7.42
N PRO A 140 -15.53 5.31 -6.83
CA PRO A 140 -16.88 5.01 -6.32
C PRO A 140 -17.88 4.51 -7.40
N PHE A 141 -17.56 4.64 -8.68
CA PHE A 141 -18.37 4.17 -9.80
C PHE A 141 -17.91 2.80 -10.34
N GLY A 142 -16.91 2.19 -9.70
CA GLY A 142 -16.38 0.88 -10.05
C GLY A 142 -15.34 0.88 -11.18
N LYS A 143 -14.86 2.05 -11.64
CA LYS A 143 -13.80 2.13 -12.64
C LYS A 143 -12.43 2.04 -12.01
N LEU A 144 -11.50 1.41 -12.73
CA LEU A 144 -10.12 1.26 -12.32
C LEU A 144 -9.28 2.43 -12.81
N HIS A 145 -8.38 2.91 -11.95
CA HIS A 145 -7.45 3.99 -12.26
C HIS A 145 -6.04 3.62 -11.81
N VAL A 146 -5.04 4.13 -12.54
CA VAL A 146 -3.64 4.11 -12.12
C VAL A 146 -3.24 5.52 -11.71
N LEU A 147 -2.73 5.67 -10.49
CA LEU A 147 -2.25 6.94 -9.96
C LEU A 147 -1.02 6.74 -9.07
N SER A 148 -0.43 7.83 -8.58
CA SER A 148 0.63 7.77 -7.57
C SER A 148 0.41 8.83 -6.51
N THR A 149 0.86 8.58 -5.29
CA THR A 149 0.76 9.51 -4.16
C THR A 149 2.15 9.83 -3.60
N PRO A 150 2.38 11.07 -3.11
CA PRO A 150 3.63 11.41 -2.42
C PRO A 150 3.64 10.87 -1.00
N ASN A 151 4.82 10.61 -0.47
CA ASN A 151 5.04 10.23 0.92
C ASN A 151 4.15 9.06 1.37
N GLN A 152 3.33 9.26 2.40
CA GLN A 152 2.38 8.27 2.90
C GLN A 152 0.93 8.64 2.62
N ASP A 153 0.66 9.61 1.75
CA ASP A 153 -0.69 9.91 1.30
C ASP A 153 -1.33 8.65 0.71
N ASN A 154 -2.60 8.41 1.04
CA ASN A 154 -3.33 7.23 0.62
C ASN A 154 -4.52 7.62 -0.27
N PRO A 155 -4.82 6.87 -1.36
CA PRO A 155 -5.93 7.18 -2.25
C PRO A 155 -7.32 7.27 -1.58
N VAL A 156 -7.52 6.67 -0.39
CA VAL A 156 -8.78 6.82 0.37
C VAL A 156 -9.08 8.27 0.71
N MET A 157 -8.05 9.12 0.86
CA MET A 157 -8.20 10.56 1.11
C MET A 157 -8.92 11.29 -0.03
N GLU A 158 -8.84 10.74 -1.25
CA GLU A 158 -9.48 11.28 -2.45
C GLU A 158 -10.74 10.50 -2.87
N GLY A 159 -11.22 9.60 -2.01
CA GLY A 159 -12.45 8.84 -2.26
C GLY A 159 -12.24 7.51 -2.99
N PHE A 160 -11.02 7.18 -3.41
CA PHE A 160 -10.73 5.92 -4.08
C PHE A 160 -10.57 4.75 -3.09
N THR A 161 -10.70 3.52 -3.61
CA THR A 161 -10.37 2.29 -2.87
C THR A 161 -9.11 1.67 -3.47
N PRO A 162 -7.99 1.57 -2.73
CA PRO A 162 -6.78 0.93 -3.21
C PRO A 162 -6.93 -0.58 -3.40
N ILE A 163 -6.40 -1.11 -4.51
CA ILE A 163 -6.42 -2.55 -4.82
C ILE A 163 -4.99 -3.11 -4.83
N VAL A 164 -4.10 -2.47 -5.59
CA VAL A 164 -2.66 -2.78 -5.63
C VAL A 164 -1.88 -1.53 -5.26
N GLY A 165 -0.89 -1.67 -4.37
CA GLY A 165 0.04 -0.60 -4.02
C GLY A 165 1.49 -1.08 -4.16
N ILE A 166 2.35 -0.26 -4.77
CA ILE A 166 3.79 -0.50 -4.88
C ILE A 166 4.51 0.62 -4.13
N ASP A 167 5.24 0.27 -3.07
CA ASP A 167 6.10 1.19 -2.33
C ASP A 167 7.33 1.54 -3.18
N VAL A 168 7.56 2.83 -3.43
CA VAL A 168 8.76 3.34 -4.11
C VAL A 168 9.58 4.31 -3.25
N TRP A 169 9.35 4.32 -1.92
CA TRP A 169 10.33 4.83 -0.98
C TRP A 169 11.63 4.02 -1.09
N GLU A 170 12.77 4.70 -0.97
CA GLU A 170 14.09 4.04 -1.11
C GLU A 170 14.27 2.90 -0.11
N HIS A 171 13.72 3.00 1.12
CA HIS A 171 13.81 1.92 2.10
C HIS A 171 13.22 0.58 1.61
N ALA A 172 12.33 0.59 0.62
CA ALA A 172 11.71 -0.63 0.08
C ALA A 172 12.62 -1.41 -0.87
N TYR A 173 13.71 -0.80 -1.36
CA TYR A 173 14.56 -1.43 -2.38
C TYR A 173 16.06 -1.15 -2.27
N TYR A 174 16.49 -0.14 -1.50
CA TYR A 174 17.86 0.37 -1.60
C TYR A 174 18.93 -0.64 -1.21
N LEU A 175 18.65 -1.53 -0.24
CA LEU A 175 19.64 -2.53 0.20
C LEU A 175 20.03 -3.48 -0.92
N LYS A 176 19.08 -3.89 -1.79
CA LYS A 176 19.32 -4.82 -2.90
C LYS A 176 19.55 -4.13 -4.23
N TYR A 177 18.81 -3.07 -4.52
CA TYR A 177 18.77 -2.41 -5.82
C TYR A 177 19.48 -1.05 -5.86
N GLN A 178 19.80 -0.47 -4.71
CA GLN A 178 20.38 0.88 -4.59
C GLN A 178 19.57 1.89 -5.42
N ASN A 179 20.22 2.65 -6.29
CA ASN A 179 19.57 3.63 -7.17
C ASN A 179 18.74 3.00 -8.31
N ARG A 180 18.80 1.68 -8.52
CA ARG A 180 18.17 0.99 -9.65
C ARG A 180 16.72 0.64 -9.34
N ARG A 181 15.88 1.67 -9.12
CA ARG A 181 14.43 1.50 -8.94
C ARG A 181 13.79 0.70 -10.10
N ALA A 182 14.33 0.85 -11.31
CA ALA A 182 13.92 0.08 -12.48
C ALA A 182 13.96 -1.44 -12.24
N ASP A 183 15.06 -1.93 -11.65
CA ASP A 183 15.28 -3.35 -11.41
C ASP A 183 14.32 -3.88 -10.32
N TYR A 184 14.10 -3.08 -9.26
CA TYR A 184 13.08 -3.39 -8.24
C TYR A 184 11.69 -3.48 -8.84
N LEU A 185 11.31 -2.51 -9.70
CA LEU A 185 10.01 -2.50 -10.36
C LEU A 185 9.85 -3.64 -11.38
N GLN A 186 10.93 -4.22 -11.90
CA GLN A 186 10.85 -5.47 -12.67
C GLN A 186 10.66 -6.67 -11.75
N ALA A 187 11.31 -6.69 -10.58
CA ALA A 187 11.28 -7.80 -9.64
C ALA A 187 9.94 -7.92 -8.88
N ILE A 188 9.35 -6.80 -8.45
CA ILE A 188 8.16 -6.77 -7.58
C ILE A 188 6.95 -7.51 -8.18
N TRP A 189 6.79 -7.51 -9.50
CA TRP A 189 5.69 -8.20 -10.18
C TRP A 189 5.70 -9.72 -9.97
N ASN A 190 6.83 -10.33 -9.62
CA ASN A 190 6.92 -11.78 -9.39
C ASN A 190 6.35 -12.19 -8.03
N VAL A 191 6.24 -11.24 -7.09
CA VAL A 191 5.80 -11.48 -5.71
C VAL A 191 4.43 -10.89 -5.40
N LEU A 192 3.83 -10.12 -6.31
CA LEU A 192 2.45 -9.69 -6.18
C LEU A 192 1.48 -10.89 -6.27
N ASN A 193 0.59 -10.97 -5.29
CA ASN A 193 -0.43 -12.00 -5.17
C ASN A 193 -1.78 -11.46 -5.71
N TRP A 194 -2.17 -11.99 -6.87
CA TRP A 194 -3.38 -11.52 -7.56
C TRP A 194 -4.68 -12.10 -7.03
N ASP A 195 -4.63 -13.18 -6.25
CA ASP A 195 -5.81 -13.65 -5.50
C ASP A 195 -6.16 -12.64 -4.41
N VAL A 196 -5.16 -12.10 -3.71
CA VAL A 196 -5.35 -11.05 -2.70
C VAL A 196 -5.81 -9.74 -3.35
N ALA A 197 -5.27 -9.38 -4.52
CA ALA A 197 -5.74 -8.21 -5.27
C ALA A 197 -7.23 -8.36 -5.67
N GLU A 198 -7.65 -9.55 -6.12
CA GLU A 198 -9.06 -9.86 -6.40
C GLU A 198 -9.93 -9.75 -5.14
N GLU A 199 -9.46 -10.20 -3.97
CA GLU A 199 -10.18 -10.02 -2.71
C GLU A 199 -10.40 -8.53 -2.39
N PHE A 200 -9.38 -7.69 -2.57
CA PHE A 200 -9.51 -6.25 -2.37
C PHE A 200 -10.49 -5.64 -3.37
N PHE A 201 -10.41 -6.04 -4.64
CA PHE A 201 -11.34 -5.58 -5.68
C PHE A 201 -12.81 -5.90 -5.36
N LYS A 202 -13.08 -7.10 -4.82
CA LYS A 202 -14.44 -7.53 -4.45
C LYS A 202 -14.99 -6.87 -3.19
N LYS A 203 -14.13 -6.51 -2.25
CA LYS A 203 -14.54 -5.78 -1.03
C LYS A 203 -14.74 -4.29 -1.29
N ALA A 204 -14.11 -3.77 -2.34
CA ALA A 204 -14.12 -2.36 -2.74
C ALA A 204 -15.42 -1.89 -3.37
#